data_AF-A0A3N2KL57-F1
#
_entry.id   AF-A0A3N2KL57-F1
#
_cell.length_a   1.000
_cell.length_b   1.000
_cell.length_c   1.000
_cell.angle_alpha   90.00
_cell.angle_beta   90.00
_cell.angle_gamma   90.00
#
_symmetry.space_group_name_H-M   'P 1'
#
loop_
_entity.id
_entity.type
_entity.pdbx_description
1 polymer ?
#
loop_
_entity_poly.entity_id
_entity_poly.type
_entity_poly.pdbx_seq_one_letter_code
_entity_poly.pdbx_strand_id
1 'polypeptide(L)'
;MQNMTRRQWLFRVGGAVVVPSLLSSCRPGISSNVDEVGERLSQAYVPLKPNDCVACDNCMPCPYGIDIPSNLIFSDRAIQDGYMPGALDGEDFAVKGKRFLELYEDRILNKAQTQRCIGCGECLGTCPVGIDIPDQMSKITALTDVLRDLRCQQL
;
A
#
# COMPACT_ATOMS: atom_id res chain seq x y z
N MET A 1 8.53 6.57 26.52
CA MET A 1 7.66 6.36 25.35
C MET A 1 6.52 5.45 25.80
N GLN A 2 5.26 5.89 25.69
CA GLN A 2 4.12 5.18 26.28
C GLN A 2 3.89 3.84 25.56
N ASN A 3 3.79 2.73 26.31
CA ASN A 3 3.38 1.41 25.82
C ASN A 3 1.95 1.50 25.26
N MET A 4 1.85 1.74 23.96
CA MET A 4 0.59 1.89 23.24
C MET A 4 0.39 0.68 22.32
N THR A 5 -0.77 0.03 22.41
CA THR A 5 -1.12 -1.09 21.53
C THR A 5 -1.45 -0.61 20.12
N ARG A 6 -1.32 -1.48 19.10
CA ARG A 6 -1.70 -1.17 17.71
C ARG A 6 -3.11 -0.59 17.60
N ARG A 7 -4.07 -1.15 18.35
CA ARG A 7 -5.45 -0.66 18.39
C ARG A 7 -5.53 0.78 18.94
N GLN A 8 -4.85 1.07 20.04
CA GLN A 8 -4.82 2.42 20.63
C GLN A 8 -4.15 3.43 19.69
N TRP A 9 -3.11 3.01 18.98
CA TRP A 9 -2.43 3.84 17.99
C TRP A 9 -3.33 4.14 16.79
N LEU A 10 -4.06 3.14 16.27
CA LEU A 10 -5.00 3.30 15.16
C LEU A 10 -6.09 4.33 15.48
N PHE A 11 -6.60 4.35 16.72
CA PHE A 11 -7.55 5.38 17.16
C PHE A 11 -6.98 6.81 17.13
N ARG A 12 -5.67 6.99 17.42
CA ARG A 12 -5.03 8.31 17.38
C ARG A 12 -4.80 8.82 15.97
N VAL A 13 -4.41 7.95 15.04
CA VAL A 13 -4.18 8.35 13.64
C VAL A 13 -5.48 8.43 12.83
N GLY A 14 -6.53 7.70 13.24
CA GLY A 14 -7.83 7.60 12.58
C GLY A 14 -8.86 8.67 12.95
N GLY A 15 -8.46 9.80 13.54
CA GLY A 15 -9.35 10.93 13.77
C GLY A 15 -10.04 11.36 12.48
N ALA A 16 -11.38 11.31 12.47
CA ALA A 16 -12.22 11.51 11.30
C ALA A 16 -11.98 12.88 10.67
N VAL A 17 -11.41 12.88 9.46
CA VAL A 17 -11.45 14.05 8.57
C VAL A 17 -12.55 13.75 7.57
N VAL A 18 -13.69 14.42 7.69
CA VAL A 18 -14.70 14.45 6.64
C VAL A 18 -14.11 15.30 5.52
N VAL A 19 -13.51 14.66 4.52
CA VAL A 19 -13.05 15.36 3.31
C VAL A 19 -14.27 15.51 2.40
N PRO A 20 -14.68 16.74 2.03
CA PRO A 20 -15.74 16.93 1.05
C PRO A 20 -15.31 16.29 -0.28
N SER A 21 -16.14 15.40 -0.83
CA SER A 21 -15.88 14.59 -2.02
C SER A 21 -15.75 15.35 -3.35
N LEU A 22 -15.52 16.68 -3.33
CA LEU A 22 -15.76 17.56 -4.48
C LEU A 22 -14.50 18.15 -5.15
N LEU A 23 -13.30 17.66 -4.87
CA LEU A 23 -12.07 18.11 -5.55
C LEU A 23 -11.10 16.96 -5.87
N SER A 24 -11.60 15.84 -6.41
CA SER A 24 -10.73 14.89 -7.12
C SER A 24 -11.08 14.96 -8.59
N SER A 25 -10.21 15.61 -9.37
CA SER A 25 -10.28 15.63 -10.83
C SER A 25 -10.13 14.23 -11.44
N CYS A 26 -9.62 13.25 -10.68
CA CYS A 26 -9.42 11.88 -11.18
C CYS A 26 -10.74 11.11 -11.27
N ARG A 27 -11.02 10.52 -12.44
CA ARG A 27 -12.17 9.60 -12.66
C ARG A 27 -12.09 8.38 -11.73
N PRO A 28 -13.21 7.69 -11.46
CA PRO A 28 -13.23 6.48 -10.63
C PRO A 28 -12.67 5.22 -11.32
N GLY A 29 -11.96 5.34 -12.44
CA GLY A 29 -11.43 4.21 -13.21
C GLY A 29 -9.91 4.25 -13.33
N ILE A 30 -9.27 3.08 -13.43
CA ILE A 30 -7.86 2.93 -13.81
C ILE A 30 -7.79 2.81 -15.34
N SER A 31 -6.91 3.56 -16.00
CA SER A 31 -6.65 3.41 -17.44
C SER A 31 -6.16 2.00 -17.75
N SER A 32 -6.70 1.40 -18.82
CA SER A 32 -6.20 0.12 -19.33
C SER A 32 -4.91 0.26 -20.13
N ASN A 33 -4.51 1.48 -20.44
CA ASN A 33 -3.31 1.77 -21.21
C ASN A 33 -2.13 2.00 -20.25
N VAL A 34 -1.38 0.93 -20.00
CA VAL A 34 -0.25 0.96 -19.05
C VAL A 34 0.98 1.71 -19.57
N ASP A 35 1.03 2.00 -20.87
CA ASP A 35 2.08 2.84 -21.47
C ASP A 35 1.98 4.31 -21.03
N GLU A 36 0.84 4.72 -20.44
CA GLU A 36 0.65 6.06 -19.91
C GLU A 36 1.38 6.26 -18.57
N VAL A 37 1.74 5.17 -17.87
CA VAL A 37 2.49 5.23 -16.60
C VAL A 37 3.80 5.97 -16.79
N GLY A 38 4.06 6.98 -15.97
CA GLY A 38 5.33 7.72 -16.02
C GLY A 38 6.54 6.79 -15.89
N GLU A 39 7.57 6.99 -16.72
CA GLU A 39 8.76 6.11 -16.82
C GLU A 39 9.40 5.78 -15.46
N ARG A 40 9.47 6.77 -14.56
CA ARG A 40 10.01 6.58 -13.21
C ARG A 40 9.20 5.59 -12.38
N LEU A 41 7.88 5.58 -12.52
CA LEU A 41 6.99 4.68 -11.80
C LEU A 41 7.04 3.28 -12.40
N SER A 42 7.07 3.16 -13.73
CA SER A 42 7.16 1.87 -14.40
C SER A 42 8.47 1.14 -14.07
N GLN A 43 9.59 1.86 -14.01
CA GLN A 43 10.90 1.31 -13.62
C GLN A 43 10.98 0.91 -12.13
N ALA A 44 10.24 1.61 -11.26
CA ALA A 44 10.22 1.32 -9.83
C ALA A 44 9.32 0.12 -9.47
N TYR A 45 8.35 -0.19 -10.34
CA TYR A 45 7.39 -1.25 -10.07
C TYR A 45 7.96 -2.64 -10.36
N VAL A 46 7.80 -3.53 -9.38
CA VAL A 46 8.10 -4.95 -9.50
C VAL A 46 6.92 -5.74 -8.93
N PRO A 47 6.45 -6.81 -9.59
CA PRO A 47 5.40 -7.66 -9.05
C PRO A 47 5.73 -8.18 -7.66
N LEU A 48 4.80 -8.01 -6.73
CA LEU A 48 4.97 -8.39 -5.34
C LEU A 48 4.95 -9.91 -5.17
N LYS A 49 5.69 -10.39 -4.17
CA LYS A 49 5.72 -11.80 -3.75
C LYS A 49 5.22 -11.89 -2.31
N PRO A 50 4.77 -13.08 -1.86
CA PRO A 50 4.38 -13.27 -0.47
C PRO A 50 5.51 -12.90 0.51
N ASN A 51 5.15 -12.31 1.64
CA ASN A 51 6.09 -11.81 2.65
C ASN A 51 6.02 -12.53 4.01
N ASP A 52 5.08 -13.47 4.19
CA ASP A 52 4.93 -14.31 5.38
C ASP A 52 4.65 -13.54 6.70
N CYS A 53 4.08 -12.34 6.62
CA CYS A 53 3.73 -11.58 7.82
C CYS A 53 2.64 -12.27 8.65
N VAL A 54 2.97 -12.58 9.91
CA VAL A 54 2.08 -13.25 10.88
C VAL A 54 1.32 -12.27 11.80
N ALA A 55 1.34 -10.97 11.52
CA ALA A 55 0.64 -9.96 12.32
C ALA A 55 1.04 -9.87 13.81
N CYS A 56 2.30 -10.17 14.16
CA CYS A 56 2.77 -10.17 15.56
C CYS A 56 2.90 -8.78 16.22
N ASP A 57 2.77 -7.70 15.44
CA ASP A 57 2.86 -6.30 15.87
C ASP A 57 4.20 -5.84 16.49
N ASN A 58 5.27 -6.65 16.51
CA ASN A 58 6.59 -6.23 17.05
C ASN A 58 7.21 -5.01 16.34
N CYS A 59 6.85 -4.78 15.07
CA CYS A 59 7.28 -3.62 14.29
C CYS A 59 6.48 -2.33 14.61
N MET A 60 5.51 -2.41 15.52
CA MET A 60 4.62 -1.31 15.88
C MET A 60 4.96 -0.74 17.27
N PRO A 61 4.68 0.56 17.51
CA PRO A 61 4.18 1.53 16.54
C PRO A 61 5.28 2.05 15.59
N CYS A 62 4.96 2.21 14.31
CA CYS A 62 5.85 2.89 13.37
C CYS A 62 5.89 4.40 13.67
N PRO A 63 7.08 5.03 13.77
CA PRO A 63 7.19 6.47 14.05
C PRO A 63 6.62 7.36 12.94
N TYR A 64 6.49 6.85 11.71
CA TYR A 64 5.99 7.60 10.55
C TYR A 64 4.49 7.48 10.32
N GLY A 65 3.77 6.76 11.19
CA GLY A 65 2.32 6.67 11.09
C GLY A 65 1.81 5.47 10.29
N ILE A 66 2.63 4.48 9.95
CA ILE A 66 2.27 3.34 9.09
C ILE A 66 1.74 2.17 9.90
N ASP A 67 0.65 1.54 9.44
CA ASP A 67 0.20 0.25 9.97
C ASP A 67 0.90 -0.88 9.22
N ILE A 68 2.16 -1.17 9.59
CA ILE A 68 3.02 -2.12 8.88
C ILE A 68 2.34 -3.49 8.70
N PRO A 69 1.76 -4.12 9.75
CA PRO A 69 1.14 -5.43 9.60
C PRO A 69 -0.07 -5.42 8.65
N SER A 70 -0.92 -4.39 8.70
CA SER A 70 -2.08 -4.30 7.78
C SER A 70 -1.66 -4.27 6.33
N ASN A 71 -0.61 -3.49 6.00
CA ASN A 71 -0.11 -3.38 4.63
C ASN A 71 0.45 -4.72 4.11
N LEU A 72 1.27 -5.39 4.92
CA LEU A 72 1.88 -6.68 4.56
C LEU A 72 0.83 -7.78 4.38
N ILE A 73 -0.08 -7.93 5.34
CA ILE A 73 -1.16 -8.95 5.28
C ILE A 73 -2.11 -8.66 4.13
N PHE A 74 -2.40 -7.38 3.85
CA PHE A 74 -3.22 -7.02 2.71
C PHE A 74 -2.58 -7.50 1.40
N SER A 75 -1.29 -7.28 1.21
CA SER A 75 -0.57 -7.74 0.02
C SER A 75 -0.54 -9.27 -0.10
N ASP A 76 -0.29 -10.01 0.98
CA ASP A 76 -0.33 -11.47 0.97
C ASP A 76 -1.71 -12.03 0.65
N ARG A 77 -2.77 -11.42 1.22
CA ARG A 77 -4.15 -11.79 0.90
C ARG A 77 -4.49 -11.50 -0.56
N ALA A 78 -4.02 -10.39 -1.12
CA ALA A 78 -4.22 -10.10 -2.54
C ALA A 78 -3.60 -11.17 -3.44
N ILE A 79 -2.43 -11.70 -3.07
CA ILE A 79 -1.79 -12.80 -3.78
C ILE A 79 -2.60 -14.09 -3.61
N GLN A 80 -2.96 -14.44 -2.37
CA GLN A 80 -3.70 -15.65 -2.04
C GLN A 80 -5.07 -15.71 -2.72
N ASP A 81 -5.80 -14.59 -2.72
CA ASP A 81 -7.15 -14.48 -3.28
C ASP A 81 -7.13 -14.21 -4.81
N GLY A 82 -5.93 -14.10 -5.41
CA GLY A 82 -5.76 -14.02 -6.87
C GLY A 82 -6.08 -12.66 -7.49
N TYR A 83 -6.05 -11.56 -6.72
CA TYR A 83 -6.27 -10.20 -7.25
C TYR A 83 -5.05 -9.28 -7.15
N MET A 84 -3.87 -9.80 -6.79
CA MET A 84 -2.61 -9.05 -6.89
C MET A 84 -2.25 -8.77 -8.36
N PRO A 85 -2.03 -7.51 -8.77
CA PRO A 85 -1.58 -7.17 -10.13
C PRO A 85 -0.23 -7.83 -10.46
N GLY A 86 -0.13 -8.37 -11.68
CA GLY A 86 1.07 -9.02 -12.21
C GLY A 86 2.00 -8.02 -12.91
N ALA A 87 2.61 -8.43 -14.02
CA ALA A 87 3.41 -7.50 -14.84
C ALA A 87 2.56 -6.33 -15.37
N LEU A 88 3.17 -5.16 -15.59
CA LEU A 88 2.46 -3.96 -16.08
C LEU A 88 1.78 -4.22 -17.43
N ASP A 89 2.48 -4.88 -18.35
CA ASP A 89 2.01 -5.27 -19.68
C ASP A 89 1.07 -6.50 -19.66
N GLY A 90 0.74 -7.03 -18.47
CA GLY A 90 -0.18 -8.14 -18.32
C GLY A 90 -1.62 -7.74 -18.65
N GLU A 91 -2.33 -8.60 -19.39
CA GLU A 91 -3.72 -8.37 -19.80
C GLU A 91 -4.68 -8.12 -18.62
N ASP A 92 -4.36 -8.67 -17.44
CA ASP A 92 -5.18 -8.57 -16.24
C ASP A 92 -4.74 -7.46 -15.27
N PHE A 93 -3.65 -6.72 -15.57
CA PHE A 93 -3.06 -5.72 -14.68
C PHE A 93 -4.07 -4.64 -14.28
N ALA A 94 -4.77 -4.04 -15.25
CA ALA A 94 -5.71 -2.97 -14.99
C ALA A 94 -6.92 -3.43 -14.16
N VAL A 95 -7.44 -4.62 -14.43
CA VAL A 95 -8.61 -5.19 -13.73
C VAL A 95 -8.25 -5.53 -12.28
N LYS A 96 -7.13 -6.23 -12.08
CA LYS A 96 -6.61 -6.57 -10.74
C LYS A 96 -6.18 -5.32 -9.99
N GLY A 97 -5.55 -4.38 -10.68
CA GLY A 97 -5.07 -3.10 -10.15
C GLY A 97 -6.21 -2.26 -9.59
N LYS A 98 -7.32 -2.16 -10.34
CA LYS A 98 -8.51 -1.45 -9.88
C LYS A 98 -9.03 -2.05 -8.58
N ARG A 99 -9.24 -3.37 -8.57
CA ARG A 99 -9.72 -4.09 -7.38
C ARG A 99 -8.76 -3.95 -6.20
N PHE A 100 -7.46 -4.04 -6.44
CA PHE A 100 -6.43 -3.88 -5.42
C PHE A 100 -6.50 -2.49 -4.78
N LEU A 101 -6.49 -1.42 -5.59
CA LEU A 101 -6.47 -0.05 -5.09
C LEU A 101 -7.75 0.32 -4.34
N GLU A 102 -8.93 -0.08 -4.83
CA GLU A 102 -10.21 0.15 -4.16
C GLU A 102 -10.24 -0.51 -2.77
N LEU A 103 -9.84 -1.79 -2.67
CA LEU A 103 -9.81 -2.51 -1.40
C LEU A 103 -8.72 -1.98 -0.46
N TYR A 104 -7.59 -1.51 -1.00
CA TYR A 104 -6.49 -0.96 -0.23
C TYR A 104 -6.88 0.36 0.45
N GLU A 105 -7.53 1.26 -0.30
CA GLU A 105 -7.99 2.55 0.20
C GLU A 105 -9.19 2.44 1.16
N ASP A 106 -10.01 1.40 1.01
CA ASP A 106 -11.11 1.09 1.95
C ASP A 106 -10.60 0.50 3.28
N ARG A 107 -9.66 -0.46 3.22
CA ARG A 107 -9.23 -1.22 4.40
C ARG A 107 -8.14 -0.54 5.21
N ILE A 108 -7.31 0.29 4.59
CA ILE A 108 -6.17 0.92 5.23
C ILE A 108 -6.32 2.43 5.11
N LEU A 109 -6.48 3.10 6.26
CA LEU A 109 -6.56 4.55 6.34
C LEU A 109 -5.40 5.19 5.59
N ASN A 110 -5.66 6.22 4.78
CA ASN A 110 -4.64 6.89 3.97
C ASN A 110 -3.38 7.28 4.77
N LYS A 111 -3.55 7.74 6.02
CA LYS A 111 -2.44 8.10 6.91
C LYS A 111 -1.60 6.91 7.40
N ALA A 112 -2.09 5.68 7.24
CA ALA A 112 -1.46 4.44 7.66
C ALA A 112 -0.91 3.59 6.51
N GLN A 113 -1.01 4.09 5.27
CA GLN A 113 -0.53 3.43 4.06
C GLN A 113 0.98 3.63 3.84
N THR A 114 1.54 2.89 2.89
CA THR A 114 2.99 2.74 2.70
C THR A 114 3.70 3.99 2.19
N GLN A 115 2.99 4.98 1.61
CA GLN A 115 3.59 6.19 1.02
C GLN A 115 4.27 7.09 2.06
N ARG A 116 4.04 6.83 3.35
CA ARG A 116 4.71 7.51 4.46
C ARG A 116 6.00 6.82 4.90
N CYS A 117 6.30 5.63 4.38
CA CYS A 117 7.55 4.93 4.66
C CYS A 117 8.71 5.70 4.05
N ILE A 118 9.66 6.11 4.88
CA ILE A 118 10.91 6.71 4.42
C ILE A 118 12.08 5.71 4.43
N GLY A 119 11.82 4.45 4.74
CA GLY A 119 12.86 3.42 4.84
C GLY A 119 13.82 3.60 6.02
N CYS A 120 13.35 4.09 7.18
CA CYS A 120 14.22 4.37 8.33
C CYS A 120 14.89 3.14 8.96
N GLY A 121 14.36 1.93 8.71
CA GLY A 121 14.94 0.67 9.17
C GLY A 121 14.68 0.29 10.63
N GLU A 122 13.95 1.10 11.42
CA GLU A 122 13.66 0.79 12.84
C GLU A 122 12.94 -0.56 13.06
N CYS A 123 12.24 -1.05 12.05
CA CYS A 123 11.50 -2.31 12.09
C CYS A 123 12.35 -3.56 11.75
N LEU A 124 13.55 -3.41 11.16
CA LEU A 124 14.37 -4.55 10.70
C LEU A 124 14.84 -5.45 11.85
N GLY A 125 15.11 -4.88 13.03
CA GLY A 125 15.55 -5.63 14.21
C GLY A 125 14.43 -6.17 15.09
N THR A 126 13.18 -5.81 14.83
CA THR A 126 12.04 -6.18 15.68
C THR A 126 11.18 -7.30 15.09
N CYS A 127 11.23 -7.50 13.77
CA CYS A 127 10.46 -8.51 13.08
C CYS A 127 11.00 -9.93 13.39
N PRO A 128 10.24 -10.80 14.07
CA PRO A 128 10.69 -12.15 14.40
C PRO A 128 10.77 -13.08 13.19
N VAL A 129 10.08 -12.73 12.09
CA VAL A 129 10.11 -13.48 10.82
C VAL A 129 11.34 -13.08 9.97
N GLY A 130 11.94 -11.91 10.23
CA GLY A 130 13.08 -11.42 9.45
C GLY A 130 12.70 -10.78 8.10
N ILE A 131 11.47 -10.27 7.97
CA ILE A 131 11.00 -9.58 6.77
C ILE A 131 11.76 -8.25 6.59
N ASP A 132 12.25 -7.99 5.38
CA ASP A 132 12.71 -6.64 4.99
C ASP A 132 11.50 -5.71 4.79
N ILE A 133 10.98 -5.22 5.91
CA ILE A 133 9.79 -4.37 5.94
C ILE A 133 9.96 -3.11 5.07
N PRO A 134 11.08 -2.35 5.15
CA PRO A 134 11.30 -1.20 4.28
C PRO A 134 11.18 -1.51 2.79
N ASP A 135 11.80 -2.59 2.32
CA ASP A 135 11.71 -3.04 0.93
C ASP A 135 10.27 -3.41 0.54
N GLN A 136 9.56 -4.15 1.39
CA GLN A 136 8.14 -4.49 1.16
C GLN A 136 7.26 -3.23 1.08
N MET A 137 7.47 -2.26 1.98
CA MET A 137 6.73 -0.98 1.94
C MET A 137 7.02 -0.21 0.64
N SER A 138 8.27 -0.21 0.16
CA SER A 138 8.65 0.43 -1.10
C SER A 138 7.94 -0.22 -2.29
N LYS A 139 7.90 -1.55 -2.35
CA LYS A 139 7.20 -2.29 -3.41
C LYS A 139 5.70 -2.04 -3.44
N ILE A 140 5.04 -2.06 -2.27
CA ILE A 140 3.60 -1.73 -2.17
C ILE A 140 3.38 -0.27 -2.61
N THR A 141 4.26 0.65 -2.21
CA THR A 141 4.18 2.06 -2.60
C THR A 141 4.26 2.22 -4.11
N ALA A 142 5.26 1.61 -4.75
CA ALA A 142 5.43 1.66 -6.20
C ALA A 142 4.17 1.16 -6.93
N LEU A 143 3.60 0.03 -6.51
CA LEU A 143 2.34 -0.47 -7.07
C LEU A 143 1.21 0.56 -6.90
N THR A 144 0.98 1.06 -5.69
CA THR A 144 -0.13 2.00 -5.44
C THR A 144 0.04 3.33 -6.17
N ASP A 145 1.27 3.77 -6.39
CA ASP A 145 1.57 5.00 -7.12
C ASP A 145 1.31 4.82 -8.61
N VAL A 146 1.72 3.69 -9.21
CA VAL A 146 1.34 3.32 -10.59
C VAL A 146 -0.18 3.31 -10.76
N LEU A 147 -0.90 2.65 -9.85
CA LEU A 147 -2.36 2.53 -9.95
C LEU A 147 -3.06 3.88 -9.80
N ARG A 148 -2.51 4.80 -8.98
CA ARG A 148 -3.03 6.16 -8.83
C ARG A 148 -2.71 7.05 -10.02
N ASP A 149 -1.53 6.91 -10.61
CA ASP A 149 -1.13 7.62 -11.83
C ASP A 149 -2.11 7.27 -12.98
N LEU A 150 -2.33 5.97 -13.21
CA LEU A 150 -3.31 5.46 -14.19
C LEU A 150 -4.75 5.90 -13.91
N ARG A 151 -5.10 6.14 -12.64
CA ARG A 151 -6.42 6.68 -12.27
C ARG A 151 -6.56 8.17 -12.59
N CYS A 152 -5.48 8.93 -12.47
CA CYS A 152 -5.49 10.38 -12.65
C CYS A 152 -5.23 10.84 -14.10
N GLN A 153 -4.59 10.02 -14.93
CA GLN A 153 -4.35 10.32 -16.35
C GLN A 153 -5.60 10.21 -17.24
N GLN A 154 -6.76 9.82 -16.69
CA GLN A 154 -8.06 9.91 -17.39
C GLN A 154 -8.62 11.34 -17.47
N LEU A 155 -7.75 12.35 -17.45
CA LEU A 155 -8.03 13.79 -17.52
C LEU A 155 -7.62 14.37 -18.87
#